data_AF-A0A218QNL6-F1
#
_entry.id   AF-A0A218QNL6-F1
#
_cell.length_a   1.000
_cell.length_b   1.000
_cell.length_c   1.000
_cell.angle_alpha   90.00
_cell.angle_beta   90.00
_cell.angle_gamma   90.00
#
_symmetry.space_group_name_H-M   'P 1'
#
loop_
_entity.id
_entity.type
_entity.pdbx_description
1 polymer ?
#
loop_
_entity_poly.entity_id
_entity_poly.type
_entity_poly.pdbx_seq_one_letter_code
_entity_poly.pdbx_strand_id
1 'polypeptide(L)' 'MRQAAMSPRTQLGQSRLNLSDRYYLEGVGYLIGDISCRYNAKSGYVRCAVNPSGPCEGCRYYEPREFTTDNEKKI' A
#
# COMPACT_ATOMS: atom_id res chain seq x y z
N MET A 1 -8.62 -40.61 -33.40
CA MET A 1 -8.14 -40.30 -32.04
C MET A 1 -7.96 -38.79 -31.96
N ARG A 2 -8.86 -38.08 -31.25
CA ARG A 2 -8.89 -36.60 -31.25
C ARG A 2 -7.88 -36.09 -30.22
N GLN A 3 -6.83 -35.42 -30.69
CA GLN A 3 -5.83 -34.77 -29.84
C GLN A 3 -6.46 -33.54 -29.19
N ALA A 4 -6.37 -33.44 -27.86
CA ALA A 4 -6.76 -32.25 -27.12
C ALA A 4 -5.58 -31.28 -27.08
N ALA A 5 -5.72 -30.14 -27.76
CA ALA A 5 -4.76 -29.04 -27.69
C ALA A 5 -4.81 -28.41 -26.29
N MET A 6 -3.71 -28.49 -25.54
CA MET A 6 -3.56 -27.77 -24.28
C MET A 6 -3.31 -26.30 -24.60
N SER A 7 -4.34 -25.46 -24.45
CA SER A 7 -4.20 -24.00 -24.52
C SER A 7 -3.21 -23.53 -23.43
N PRO A 8 -2.28 -22.61 -23.74
CA PRO A 8 -1.45 -22.02 -22.70
C PRO A 8 -2.35 -21.27 -21.74
N ARG A 9 -2.32 -21.65 -20.46
CA ARG A 9 -2.96 -20.90 -19.38
C ARG A 9 -2.50 -19.45 -19.49
N THR A 10 -3.41 -18.58 -19.89
CA THR A 10 -3.24 -17.13 -19.85
C THR A 10 -2.69 -16.78 -18.48
N GLN A 11 -1.46 -16.28 -18.43
CA GLN A 11 -0.88 -15.70 -17.23
C GLN A 11 -1.85 -14.62 -16.78
N LEU A 12 -2.69 -14.94 -15.79
CA LEU A 12 -3.43 -13.97 -15.02
C LEU A 12 -2.32 -13.11 -14.41
N GLY A 13 -2.18 -11.89 -14.96
CA GLY A 13 -1.12 -10.97 -14.62
C GLY A 13 -0.92 -11.00 -13.12
N GLN A 14 0.28 -11.40 -12.73
CA GLN A 14 0.74 -11.31 -11.35
C GLN A 14 0.69 -9.82 -11.02
N SER A 15 -0.49 -9.38 -10.59
CA SER A 15 -0.76 -8.12 -9.96
C SER A 15 0.36 -7.95 -8.97
N ARG A 16 1.23 -6.98 -9.24
CA ARG A 16 2.36 -6.59 -8.41
C ARG A 16 1.92 -6.62 -6.96
N LEU A 17 2.18 -7.73 -6.26
CA LEU A 17 2.09 -7.75 -4.81
C LEU A 17 3.34 -6.98 -4.41
N ASN A 18 3.21 -5.65 -4.39
CA ASN A 18 4.21 -4.76 -3.84
C ASN A 18 4.26 -5.07 -2.34
N LEU A 19 5.07 -6.09 -2.02
CA LEU A 19 5.34 -6.57 -0.66
C LEU A 19 5.91 -5.45 0.23
N SER A 20 6.34 -4.33 -0.35
CA SER A 20 6.85 -3.16 0.38
C SER A 20 5.76 -2.26 0.98
N ASP A 21 4.48 -2.49 0.68
CA ASP A 21 3.40 -1.67 1.26
C ASP A 21 3.13 -1.98 2.73
N ARG A 22 3.66 -3.09 3.30
CA ARG A 22 3.40 -3.49 4.71
C ARG A 22 4.63 -3.27 5.57
N TYR A 23 4.47 -2.55 6.68
CA TYR A 23 5.53 -2.31 7.67
C TYR A 23 4.95 -2.35 9.08
N TYR A 24 5.84 -2.59 10.05
CA TYR A 24 5.51 -2.59 11.47
C TYR A 24 6.01 -1.31 12.10
N LEU A 25 5.14 -0.64 12.86
CA LEU A 25 5.52 0.49 13.70
C LEU A 25 5.36 0.08 15.17
N GLU A 26 6.44 0.23 15.93
CA GLU A 26 6.40 -0.04 17.37
C GLU A 26 5.31 0.79 18.05
N GLY A 27 4.50 0.14 18.89
CA GLY A 27 3.38 0.76 19.59
C GLY A 27 2.10 0.95 18.77
N VAL A 28 2.12 0.72 17.44
CA VAL A 28 0.93 0.82 16.58
C VAL A 28 0.52 -0.54 16.00
N GLY A 29 1.51 -1.36 15.60
CA GLY A 29 1.28 -2.66 14.98
C GLY A 29 1.61 -2.66 13.49
N TYR A 30 0.95 -3.55 12.74
CA TYR A 30 1.12 -3.64 11.29
C TYR A 30 0.27 -2.60 10.57
N LEU A 31 0.89 -1.90 9.63
CA LEU A 31 0.24 -0.95 8.75
C LEU A 31 0.48 -1.33 7.29
N ILE A 32 -0.45 -0.94 6.43
CA ILE A 32 -0.31 -1.07 4.98
C ILE A 32 -0.47 0.29 4.27
N GLY A 33 0.17 0.43 3.11
CA GLY A 33 0.17 1.65 2.29
C GLY A 33 1.14 2.72 2.79
N ASP A 34 1.37 3.75 1.98
CA ASP A 34 2.38 4.77 2.22
C ASP A 34 2.08 5.63 3.49
N ILE A 35 2.97 5.60 4.50
CA ILE A 35 2.86 6.45 5.73
C ILE A 35 3.01 7.94 5.46
N SER A 36 3.70 8.29 4.38
CA SER A 36 3.89 9.69 4.01
C SER A 36 2.58 10.31 3.53
N CYS A 37 1.57 9.51 3.19
CA CYS A 37 0.24 10.02 2.85
C CYS A 37 -0.53 10.43 4.11
N ARG A 38 -1.02 11.67 4.13
CA ARG A 38 -1.90 12.23 5.17
C ARG A 38 -3.17 11.39 5.38
N TYR A 39 -3.67 10.74 4.33
CA TYR A 39 -4.87 9.91 4.36
C TYR A 39 -4.59 8.41 4.60
N ASN A 40 -3.36 8.03 4.94
CA ASN A 40 -3.06 6.66 5.36
C ASN A 40 -3.97 6.25 6.53
N ALA A 41 -4.60 5.07 6.43
CA ALA A 41 -5.59 4.64 7.42
C ALA A 41 -4.98 4.06 8.71
N LYS A 42 -3.65 3.95 8.78
CA LYS A 42 -2.90 3.36 9.91
C LYS A 42 -3.40 1.99 10.32
N SER A 43 -3.79 1.18 9.35
CA SER A 43 -4.41 -0.12 9.53
C SER A 43 -3.62 -1.19 8.80
N GLY A 44 -3.60 -2.42 9.33
CA GLY A 44 -3.03 -3.58 8.65
C GLY A 44 -3.89 -4.14 7.52
N TYR A 45 -5.13 -3.63 7.38
CA TYR A 45 -6.14 -4.11 6.43
C TYR A 45 -6.58 -3.06 5.42
N VAL A 46 -6.51 -1.77 5.78
CA VAL A 46 -6.95 -0.65 4.94
C VAL A 46 -5.76 0.27 4.66
N ARG A 47 -5.50 0.58 3.38
CA ARG A 47 -4.38 1.47 2.97
C ARG A 47 -4.70 2.94 3.17
N CYS A 48 -5.86 3.39 2.68
CA CYS A 48 -6.23 4.80 2.61
C CYS A 48 -7.67 5.00 3.08
N ALA A 49 -7.91 5.99 3.95
CA ALA A 49 -9.24 6.26 4.49
C ALA A 49 -10.24 6.75 3.43
N VAL A 50 -9.76 7.52 2.44
CA VAL A 50 -10.59 8.11 1.37
C VAL A 50 -10.60 7.29 0.09
N ASN A 51 -9.72 6.29 -0.02
CA ASN A 51 -9.65 5.36 -1.15
C ASN A 51 -9.32 3.94 -0.65
N PRO A 52 -10.24 3.29 0.08
CA PRO A 52 -9.98 1.99 0.70
C PRO A 52 -9.74 0.87 -0.31
N SER A 53 -10.25 1.01 -1.55
CA SER A 53 -10.14 0.00 -2.60
C SER A 53 -9.00 0.23 -3.60
N GLY A 54 -8.42 1.43 -3.64
CA GLY A 54 -7.46 1.81 -4.68
C GLY A 54 -5.98 1.65 -4.27
N PRO A 55 -5.07 1.51 -5.26
CA PRO A 55 -3.64 1.46 -5.00
C PRO A 55 -3.09 2.81 -4.53
N CYS A 56 -1.97 2.79 -3.79
CA CYS A 56 -1.25 4.02 -3.44
C CYS A 56 -0.55 4.65 -4.66
N GLU A 57 -0.07 3.82 -5.61
CA GLU A 57 0.56 4.27 -6.86
C GLU A 57 -0.46 5.02 -7.74
N GLY A 58 -0.22 6.31 -8.01
CA GLY A 58 -1.12 7.15 -8.81
C GLY A 58 -2.40 7.59 -8.08
N CYS A 59 -2.46 7.49 -6.74
CA CYS A 59 -3.63 7.91 -5.97
C CYS A 59 -3.90 9.42 -6.11
N ARG A 60 -5.04 9.80 -6.69
CA ARG A 60 -5.45 11.22 -6.86
C ARG A 60 -5.67 11.98 -5.55
N TYR A 61 -5.81 11.26 -4.44
CA TYR A 61 -6.03 11.81 -3.12
C TYR A 61 -4.74 11.89 -2.30
N TYR A 62 -3.60 11.48 -2.84
CA TYR A 62 -2.35 11.53 -2.09
C TYR A 62 -2.04 12.98 -1.68
N GLU A 63 -1.86 13.17 -0.38
CA GLU A 63 -1.34 14.41 0.21
C GLU A 63 -0.16 14.05 1.10
N PRO A 64 1.00 14.71 0.98
CA PRO A 64 2.12 14.46 1.87
C PRO A 64 1.77 14.89 3.30
N ARG A 65 2.20 14.10 4.28
CA ARG A 65 2.08 14.39 5.70
C ARG A 65 3.22 15.31 6.10
N GLU A 66 2.89 16.43 6.72
CA GLU A 66 3.89 17.30 7.32
C GLU A 66 4.47 16.60 8.55
N PHE A 67 5.70 16.10 8.44
CA PHE A 67 6.46 15.62 9.59
C PHE A 67 7.19 16.82 10.18
N THR A 68 6.58 17.49 11.16
CA THR A 68 7.32 18.42 12.01
C THR A 68 8.29 17.58 12.83
N THR A 69 9.55 17.54 12.43
CA THR A 69 10.62 16.97 13.26
C THR A 69 10.74 17.88 14.47
N ASP A 70 10.15 17.49 15.59
CA ASP A 70 10.15 18.21 16.88
C ASP A 70 11.55 18.12 17.53
N ASN A 71 12.59 18.49 16.79
CA ASN A 71 13.98 18.31 17.21
C ASN A 71 14.76 19.63 17.26
N GLU A 72 14.06 20.73 17.54
CA GLU A 72 14.68 22.02 17.85
C GLU A 72 14.01 22.70 19.05
N LYS A 73 13.82 21.94 20.14
CA LYS A 73 13.52 22.54 21.44
C LYS A 73 14.32 21.90 22.56
N LYS A 74 15.64 22.07 22.49
CA LYS A 74 16.54 21.92 23.62
C LYS A 74 17.56 23.07 23.60
N ILE A 75 17.07 24.28 23.90
CA ILE A 75 17.87 25.38 24.45
C ILE A 75 17.66 25.33 25.96
#